data_AF-A0A5A7SK59-F1
#
_entry.id   AF-A0A5A7SK59-F1
#
_cell.length_a   1.000
_cell.length_b   1.000
_cell.length_c   1.000
_cell.angle_alpha   90.00
_cell.angle_beta   90.00
_cell.angle_gamma   90.00
#
_symmetry.space_group_name_H-M   'P 1'
#
loop_
_entity.id
_entity.type
_entity.pdbx_description
1 polymer ?
#
loop_
_entity_poly.entity_id
_entity_poly.type
_entity_poly.pdbx_seq_one_letter_code
_entity_poly.pdbx_strand_id
1 'polypeptide(L)'
;MAIPVVDEESPKELVPEAVQYVLDEYQDVMAESLPKTLPPLRGIDHEIELLPGARPPAKNAYHTGPPELAELVEFLDAGFIRPAKGPLTELLKKDHKWEWTPESQAAFGDLKKAMMEGPVLGIADVSKASGNRRI
;
A
#
# COMPACT_ATOMS: atom_id res chain seq x y z
N MET A 1 42.25 -5.53 -0.85
CA MET A 1 42.29 -4.09 -0.57
C MET A 1 40.97 -3.73 0.08
N ALA A 2 40.99 -3.26 1.32
CA ALA A 2 39.79 -2.84 2.03
C ALA A 2 39.40 -1.44 1.53
N ILE A 3 38.15 -1.30 1.09
CA ILE A 3 37.57 0.02 0.81
C ILE A 3 37.27 0.63 2.18
N PRO A 4 37.85 1.79 2.55
CA PRO A 4 37.49 2.45 3.80
C PRO A 4 36.02 2.83 3.71
N VAL A 5 35.25 2.43 4.73
CA VAL A 5 33.93 3.00 4.99
C VAL A 5 34.20 4.47 5.30
N VAL A 6 34.04 5.31 4.28
CA VAL A 6 33.91 6.74 4.49
C VAL A 6 32.59 6.91 5.21
N ASP A 7 32.65 7.39 6.45
CA ASP A 7 31.48 7.95 7.11
C ASP A 7 30.99 9.08 6.18
N GLU A 8 29.92 8.82 5.45
CA GLU A 8 29.15 9.84 4.73
C GLU A 8 28.50 10.73 5.79
N GLU A 9 29.31 11.60 6.41
CA GLU A 9 28.80 12.83 7.02
C GLU A 9 28.28 13.70 5.89
N SER A 10 27.03 13.42 5.51
CA SER A 10 26.23 14.32 4.68
C SER A 10 26.33 15.73 5.30
N PRO A 11 26.73 16.77 4.54
CA PRO A 11 26.68 18.12 5.06
C PRO A 11 25.25 18.39 5.52
N LYS A 12 25.06 18.69 6.80
CA LYS A 12 23.80 19.24 7.31
C LYS A 12 23.66 20.63 6.67
N GLU A 13 23.16 20.67 5.44
CA GLU A 13 22.78 21.90 4.78
C GLU A 13 21.90 22.67 5.76
N LEU A 14 22.25 23.93 6.00
CA LEU A 14 21.54 24.84 6.90
C LEU A 14 20.08 24.91 6.45
N VAL A 15 19.22 24.17 7.14
CA VAL A 15 17.79 24.18 6.92
C VAL A 15 17.32 25.64 7.01
N PRO A 16 16.66 26.19 5.98
CA PRO A 16 16.17 27.55 6.03
C PRO A 16 15.21 27.74 7.22
N GLU A 17 15.36 28.84 7.96
CA GLU A 17 14.53 29.14 9.15
C GLU A 17 13.03 29.07 8.85
N ALA A 18 12.66 29.44 7.61
CA ALA A 18 11.28 29.39 7.11
C ALA A 18 10.64 27.99 7.14
N VAL A 19 11.43 26.91 7.05
CA VAL A 19 10.94 25.52 7.06
C VAL A 19 11.21 24.81 8.39
N GLN A 20 11.99 25.42 9.29
CA GLN A 20 12.31 24.86 10.60
C GLN A 20 11.04 24.60 11.43
N TYR A 21 10.07 25.52 11.35
CA TYR A 21 8.76 25.39 12.00
C TYR A 21 8.00 24.14 11.54
N VAL A 22 8.01 23.87 10.23
CA VAL A 22 7.32 22.70 9.65
C VAL A 22 8.00 21.40 10.07
N LEU A 23 9.33 21.39 10.17
CA LEU A 23 10.06 20.21 10.64
C LEU A 23 9.81 19.90 12.12
N ASP A 24 9.65 20.94 12.95
CA ASP A 24 9.29 20.79 14.37
C ASP A 24 7.84 20.28 14.51
N GLU A 25 6.92 20.81 13.70
CA GLU A 25 5.51 20.39 13.69
C GLU A 25 5.32 18.93 13.23
N TYR A 26 6.08 18.47 12.23
CA TYR A 26 5.97 17.12 11.64
C TYR A 26 7.14 16.20 12.00
N GLN A 27 7.77 16.44 13.16
CA GLN A 27 8.90 15.64 13.63
C GLN A 27 8.54 14.15 13.78
N ASP A 28 7.28 13.85 14.08
CA ASP A 28 6.73 12.50 14.18
C ASP A 28 6.66 11.75 12.83
N VAL A 29 6.48 12.48 11.73
CA VAL A 29 6.44 11.93 10.36
C VAL A 29 7.84 11.75 9.78
N MET A 30 8.80 12.57 10.20
CA MET A 30 10.18 12.60 9.70
C MET A 30 11.20 12.02 10.70
N ALA A 31 10.84 10.97 11.42
CA ALA A 31 11.76 10.30 12.34
C ALA A 31 12.93 9.64 11.58
N GLU A 32 14.14 9.68 12.15
CA GLU A 32 15.35 9.04 11.58
C GLU A 32 15.23 7.50 11.49
N SER A 33 14.29 6.92 12.25
CA SER A 33 14.01 5.48 12.24
C SER A 33 12.52 5.22 12.07
N LEU A 34 12.19 4.12 11.39
CA LEU A 34 10.81 3.72 11.15
C LEU A 34 10.12 3.43 12.51
N PRO A 35 8.93 4.01 12.76
CA PRO A 35 8.17 3.69 13.95
C PRO A 35 7.84 2.20 13.95
N LYS A 36 8.09 1.49 15.06
CA LYS A 36 7.92 0.02 15.17
C LYS A 36 6.46 -0.44 15.31
N THR A 37 5.50 0.42 15.01
CA THR A 37 4.07 0.16 15.17
C THR A 37 3.35 0.39 13.84
N LEU A 38 2.31 -0.40 13.58
CA LEU A 38 1.46 -0.20 12.42
C LEU A 38 0.78 1.17 12.45
N PRO A 39 0.68 1.86 11.28
CA PRO A 39 -0.13 3.05 11.19
C PRO A 39 -1.60 2.73 11.50
N PRO A 40 -2.41 3.71 11.93
CA PRO A 40 -3.85 3.53 12.12
C PRO A 40 -4.51 2.94 10.87
N LEU A 41 -5.49 2.05 11.08
CA LEU A 41 -6.29 1.51 9.98
C LEU A 41 -6.98 2.65 9.25
N ARG A 42 -6.82 2.70 7.92
CA ARG A 42 -7.47 3.66 7.05
C ARG A 42 -8.73 3.02 6.45
N GLY A 43 -9.70 3.81 6.03
CA GLY A 43 -10.96 3.30 5.46
C GLY A 43 -10.84 2.67 4.06
N ILE A 44 -9.62 2.57 3.52
CA ILE A 44 -9.34 1.99 2.21
C ILE A 44 -8.26 0.93 2.41
N ASP A 45 -8.59 -0.31 2.07
CA ASP A 45 -7.64 -1.39 1.98
C ASP A 45 -7.05 -1.47 0.57
N HIS A 46 -5.79 -1.88 0.47
CA HIS A 46 -5.16 -2.14 -0.82
C HIS A 46 -5.52 -3.56 -1.27
N GLU A 47 -6.32 -3.66 -2.33
CA GLU A 47 -6.64 -4.94 -2.97
C GLU A 47 -5.66 -5.21 -4.14
N ILE A 48 -5.20 -6.47 -4.24
CA ILE A 48 -4.36 -6.92 -5.35
C ILE A 48 -5.25 -7.68 -6.34
N GLU A 49 -5.63 -7.02 -7.42
CA GLU A 49 -6.38 -7.65 -8.52
C GLU A 49 -5.50 -8.67 -9.26
N LEU A 50 -5.96 -9.91 -9.35
CA LEU A 50 -5.30 -10.95 -10.13
C LEU A 50 -5.92 -11.03 -11.53
N LEU A 51 -5.07 -11.17 -12.55
CA LEU A 51 -5.56 -11.47 -13.89
C LEU A 51 -6.27 -12.84 -13.90
N PRO A 52 -7.39 -13.00 -14.63
CA PRO A 52 -8.07 -14.28 -14.76
C PRO A 52 -7.11 -15.38 -15.23
N GLY A 53 -6.99 -16.46 -14.44
CA GLY A 53 -6.11 -17.59 -14.74
C GLY A 53 -4.64 -17.41 -14.30
N ALA A 54 -4.27 -16.28 -13.69
CA ALA A 54 -2.95 -16.10 -13.09
C ALA A 54 -2.74 -17.10 -11.95
N ARG A 55 -1.65 -17.88 -12.03
CA ARG A 55 -1.25 -18.81 -10.98
C ARG A 55 -0.18 -18.15 -10.12
N PRO A 56 -0.39 -18.01 -8.81
CA PRO A 56 0.64 -17.44 -7.95
C PRO A 56 1.87 -18.35 -7.86
N PRO A 57 3.05 -17.75 -7.72
CA PRO A 57 4.29 -18.50 -7.67
C PRO A 57 4.39 -19.30 -6.37
N ALA A 58 4.35 -20.63 -6.48
CA ALA A 58 4.71 -21.52 -5.39
C ALA A 58 6.18 -21.91 -5.52
N LYS A 59 7.07 -21.13 -4.90
CA LYS A 59 8.52 -21.38 -4.85
C LYS A 59 8.94 -21.75 -3.44
N ASN A 60 9.98 -22.57 -3.34
CA ASN A 60 10.61 -22.85 -2.06
C ASN A 60 11.27 -21.56 -1.54
N ALA A 61 11.35 -21.43 -0.21
CA ALA A 61 12.12 -20.36 0.40
C ALA A 61 13.59 -20.48 -0.05
N TYR A 62 14.20 -19.34 -0.39
CA TYR A 62 15.63 -19.27 -0.61
C TYR A 62 16.37 -19.39 0.72
N HIS A 63 17.66 -19.68 0.65
CA HIS A 63 18.50 -19.70 1.84
C HIS A 63 18.68 -18.27 2.36
N THR A 64 18.22 -18.03 3.58
CA THR A 64 18.31 -16.74 4.28
C THR A 64 19.42 -16.82 5.34
N GLY A 65 20.31 -15.83 5.38
CA GLY A 65 21.39 -15.76 6.36
C GLY A 65 20.94 -15.30 7.75
N PRO A 66 21.79 -15.41 8.80
CA PRO A 66 21.46 -14.93 10.14
C PRO A 66 21.00 -13.46 10.25
N PRO A 67 21.60 -12.47 9.56
CA PRO A 67 21.14 -11.07 9.69
C PRO A 67 19.76 -10.85 9.06
N GLU A 68 19.50 -11.46 7.91
CA GLU A 68 18.21 -11.37 7.21
C GLU A 68 17.09 -12.06 8.02
N LEU A 69 17.41 -13.15 8.72
CA LEU A 69 16.48 -13.79 9.66
C LEU A 69 16.17 -12.89 10.86
N ALA A 70 17.15 -12.15 11.37
CA ALA A 70 16.94 -11.22 12.48
C ALA A 70 15.98 -10.10 12.07
N GLU A 71 16.17 -9.50 10.90
CA GLU A 71 15.23 -8.51 10.35
C GLU A 71 13.82 -9.10 10.24
N LEU A 72 13.67 -10.30 9.67
CA LEU A 72 12.37 -10.95 9.54
C LEU A 72 11.65 -11.12 10.88
N VAL A 73 12.39 -11.45 11.95
CA VAL A 73 11.84 -11.55 13.31
C VAL A 73 11.40 -10.18 13.83
N GLU A 74 12.18 -9.12 13.60
CA GLU A 74 11.78 -7.76 13.98
C GLU A 74 10.48 -7.33 13.30
N PHE A 75 10.28 -7.67 12.01
CA PHE A 75 9.03 -7.38 11.29
C PHE A 75 7.83 -8.17 11.83
N LEU A 76 8.05 -9.40 12.32
CA LEU A 76 7.02 -10.20 12.98
C LEU A 76 6.64 -9.61 14.35
N ASP A 77 7.63 -9.22 15.14
CA ASP A 77 7.44 -8.65 16.47
C ASP A 77 6.79 -7.26 16.41
N ALA A 78 7.14 -6.44 15.42
CA ALA A 78 6.50 -5.16 15.13
C ALA A 78 5.07 -5.29 14.57
N GLY A 79 4.66 -6.51 14.18
CA GLY A 79 3.32 -6.78 13.63
C GLY A 79 3.11 -6.29 12.20
N PHE A 80 4.17 -5.87 11.50
CA PHE A 80 4.10 -5.51 10.08
C PHE A 80 3.75 -6.70 9.20
N ILE A 81 4.26 -7.87 9.58
CA ILE A 81 3.91 -9.15 8.97
C ILE A 81 3.36 -10.08 10.03
N ARG A 82 2.49 -11.01 9.62
CA ARG A 82 1.95 -12.04 10.48
C ARG A 82 2.04 -13.39 9.79
N PRO A 83 2.25 -14.49 10.52
CA PRO A 83 2.09 -15.82 9.95
C PRO A 83 0.69 -15.94 9.34
N ALA A 84 0.63 -16.20 8.04
CA ALA A 84 -0.64 -16.39 7.37
C ALA A 84 -1.30 -17.68 7.90
N LYS A 85 -2.34 -17.52 8.74
CA LYS A 85 -3.24 -18.62 9.13
C LYS A 85 -4.25 -18.80 8.01
N GLY A 86 -4.02 -19.81 7.19
CA GLY A 86 -4.91 -20.11 6.10
C GLY A 86 -4.37 -19.64 4.76
N PRO A 87 -5.12 -19.93 3.72
CA PRO A 87 -4.52 -20.52 2.57
C PRO A 87 -4.76 -19.51 1.47
N LEU A 88 -3.91 -18.50 1.45
CA LEU A 88 -3.67 -17.76 0.22
C LEU A 88 -3.39 -18.74 -0.93
N THR A 89 -2.95 -19.97 -0.59
CA THR A 89 -2.80 -21.14 -1.44
C THR A 89 -4.04 -22.01 -1.68
N GLU A 90 -5.13 -21.94 -0.91
CA GLU A 90 -6.29 -22.86 -1.10
C GLU A 90 -7.04 -22.55 -2.36
N LEU A 91 -7.32 -21.26 -2.59
CA LEU A 91 -7.88 -20.80 -3.85
C LEU A 91 -6.98 -21.12 -5.06
N LEU A 92 -5.71 -21.47 -4.79
CA LEU A 92 -4.67 -21.78 -5.77
C LEU A 92 -4.30 -23.27 -5.84
N LYS A 93 -4.89 -24.10 -4.96
CA LYS A 93 -4.72 -25.56 -5.01
C LYS A 93 -5.37 -26.04 -6.30
N LYS A 94 -4.72 -26.96 -7.02
CA LYS A 94 -5.29 -27.55 -8.25
C LYS A 94 -6.68 -28.17 -8.04
N ASP A 95 -6.97 -28.59 -6.81
CA ASP A 95 -8.22 -29.24 -6.42
C ASP A 95 -9.29 -28.24 -5.93
N HIS A 96 -8.99 -26.94 -5.88
CA HIS A 96 -9.98 -25.92 -5.54
C HIS A 96 -10.63 -25.39 -6.82
N LYS A 97 -11.89 -25.77 -7.00
CA LYS A 97 -12.70 -25.34 -8.13
C LYS A 97 -12.99 -23.85 -7.99
N TRP A 98 -12.60 -23.06 -8.99
CA TRP A 98 -13.04 -21.67 -9.08
C TRP A 98 -14.55 -21.62 -9.26
N GLU A 99 -15.27 -21.12 -8.26
CA GLU A 99 -16.73 -20.98 -8.31
C GLU A 99 -17.11 -19.51 -8.42
N TRP A 100 -17.40 -19.08 -9.65
CA TRP A 100 -18.05 -17.81 -9.90
C TRP A 100 -19.55 -17.97 -9.64
N THR A 101 -20.02 -17.48 -8.49
CA THR A 101 -21.41 -17.65 -8.09
C THR A 101 -22.31 -16.63 -8.80
N PRO A 102 -23.62 -16.90 -8.93
CA PRO A 102 -24.58 -15.91 -9.41
C PRO A 102 -24.61 -14.63 -8.56
N GLU A 103 -24.30 -14.74 -7.26
CA GLU A 103 -24.17 -13.61 -6.34
C GLU A 103 -22.95 -12.73 -6.69
N SER A 104 -21.80 -13.35 -7.01
CA SER A 104 -20.62 -12.63 -7.51
C SER A 104 -20.90 -11.94 -8.85
N GLN A 105 -21.66 -12.59 -9.75
CA GLN A 105 -22.08 -11.97 -11.01
C GLN A 105 -23.01 -10.77 -10.80
N ALA A 106 -23.94 -10.86 -9.84
CA ALA A 106 -24.86 -9.79 -9.50
C ALA A 106 -24.11 -8.58 -8.91
N ALA A 107 -23.23 -8.82 -7.94
CA ALA A 107 -22.39 -7.77 -7.34
C ALA A 107 -21.51 -7.06 -8.38
N PHE A 108 -20.91 -7.82 -9.30
CA PHE A 108 -20.14 -7.23 -10.40
C PHE A 108 -21.04 -6.42 -11.35
N GLY A 109 -22.25 -6.90 -11.63
CA GLY A 109 -23.25 -6.17 -12.42
C GLY A 109 -23.67 -4.85 -11.78
N ASP A 110 -23.94 -4.85 -10.49
CA ASP A 110 -24.32 -3.67 -9.72
C ASP A 110 -23.18 -2.64 -9.68
N LEU A 111 -21.95 -3.11 -9.46
CA LEU A 111 -20.75 -2.26 -9.51
C LEU A 111 -20.56 -1.66 -10.91
N LYS A 112 -20.66 -2.47 -11.96
CA LYS A 112 -20.54 -2.02 -13.35
C LYS A 112 -21.61 -0.97 -13.66
N LYS A 113 -22.85 -1.20 -13.22
CA LYS A 113 -23.96 -0.26 -13.37
C LYS A 113 -23.68 1.06 -12.64
N ALA A 114 -23.23 1.01 -11.39
CA ALA A 114 -22.88 2.20 -10.61
C ALA A 114 -21.75 3.02 -11.27
N MET A 115 -20.73 2.35 -11.83
CA MET A 115 -19.64 3.01 -12.55
C MET A 115 -20.08 3.63 -13.89
N MET A 116 -21.10 3.06 -14.55
CA MET A 116 -21.62 3.55 -15.84
C MET A 116 -22.78 4.56 -15.70
N GLU A 117 -23.49 4.59 -14.57
CA GLU A 117 -24.67 5.44 -14.36
C GLU A 117 -24.49 6.52 -13.30
N GLY A 118 -23.43 6.45 -12.49
CA GLY A 118 -23.12 7.50 -11.51
C GLY A 118 -22.67 8.82 -12.16
N PRO A 119 -22.68 9.94 -11.41
CA PRO A 119 -22.17 11.23 -11.89
C PRO A 119 -20.67 11.22 -12.24
N VAL A 120 -20.00 10.08 -12.07
CA VAL A 120 -18.61 9.80 -12.46
C VAL A 120 -18.38 10.00 -13.97
N LEU A 121 -19.40 9.78 -14.80
CA LEU A 121 -19.37 10.08 -16.26
C LEU A 121 -20.00 11.44 -16.63
N GLY A 122 -20.44 12.22 -15.65
CA GLY A 122 -20.95 13.57 -15.88
C GLY A 122 -19.81 14.49 -16.29
N ILE A 123 -19.65 14.71 -17.60
CA ILE A 123 -18.87 15.83 -18.11
C ILE A 123 -19.44 17.08 -17.42
N ALA A 124 -18.62 17.80 -16.67
CA ALA A 124 -19.02 19.08 -16.10
C ALA A 124 -19.53 19.97 -17.24
N ASP A 125 -20.79 20.38 -17.14
CA ASP A 125 -21.50 21.12 -18.17
C ASP A 125 -20.88 22.53 -18.29
N VAL A 126 -19.89 22.67 -19.18
CA VAL A 126 -19.17 23.92 -19.47
C VAL A 126 -20.05 25.00 -20.12
N SER A 127 -21.33 24.72 -20.35
CA SER A 127 -22.31 25.67 -20.86
C SER A 127 -23.00 26.51 -19.77
N LYS A 128 -22.87 26.16 -18.49
CA LYS A 128 -23.35 27.01 -17.39
C LYS A 128 -22.38 28.16 -17.16
N ALA A 129 -22.64 29.21 -17.92
CA ALA A 129 -22.02 30.51 -17.88
C ALA A 129 -21.68 31.01 -16.46
N SER A 130 -20.46 31.55 -16.37
CA SER A 130 -20.00 32.59 -15.47
C SER A 130 -21.15 33.49 -14.96
N GLY A 131 -21.40 33.43 -13.66
CA GLY A 131 -22.38 34.26 -12.97
C GLY A 131 -21.86 34.68 -11.60
N ASN A 132 -21.14 35.81 -11.59
CA ASN A 132 -20.88 36.74 -10.49
C ASN A 132 -21.12 36.28 -9.04
N ARG A 133 -20.05 36.26 -8.25
CA ARG A 133 -19.95 36.75 -6.85
C ARG A 133 -18.48 37.18 -6.66
N ARG A 134 -18.02 38.43 -6.40
CA ARG A 134 -18.47 39.53 -5.50
C ARG A 134 -19.21 38.93 -4.31
N ILE A 135 -18.60 38.79 -3.13
CA ILE A 135 -17.86 39.77 -2.33
C ILE A 135 -16.74 39.01 -1.60
#